data_AF-R3WGH9-F1
#
_entry.id   AF-R3WGH9-F1
#
_cell.length_a   1.000
_cell.length_b   1.000
_cell.length_c   1.000
_cell.angle_alpha   90.00
_cell.angle_beta   90.00
_cell.angle_gamma   90.00
#
_symmetry.space_group_name_H-M   'P 1'
#
loop_
_entity.id
_entity.type
_entity.pdbx_description
1 polymer ?
#
loop_
_entity_poly.entity_id
_entity_poly.type
_entity_poly.pdbx_seq_one_letter_code
_entity_poly.pdbx_strand_id
1 'polypeptide(L)'
;MFFTGCSSKANEGDLDKKIYDLETSFKKNYQLWVDMKNMGEIKNKEYPKDLRKVATDFKIIGDKAKLSSYQKLLSEEDKMIYETYRQLSPEIKELARTIEKSNFEQAKTQYETILEKEEGVKE
;
A
#
# COMPACT_ATOMS: atom_id res chain seq x y z
N MET A 1 -2.74 15.50 47.89
CA MET A 1 -1.62 16.11 47.15
C MET A 1 -1.28 15.23 45.97
N PHE A 2 -0.99 15.87 44.85
CA PHE A 2 -1.01 15.36 43.48
C PHE A 2 -0.11 14.14 43.21
N PHE A 3 -0.68 13.11 42.59
CA PHE A 3 0.08 12.15 41.79
C PHE A 3 0.36 12.79 40.43
N THR A 4 1.50 13.47 40.29
CA THR A 4 2.01 13.92 39.00
C THR A 4 2.60 12.71 38.27
N GLY A 5 1.78 12.11 37.41
CA GLY A 5 2.21 11.08 36.46
C GLY A 5 3.17 11.66 35.43
N CYS A 6 4.45 11.34 35.54
CA CYS A 6 5.40 11.44 34.43
C CYS A 6 5.29 10.17 33.59
N SER A 7 4.39 10.14 32.61
CA SER A 7 4.35 9.03 31.63
C SER A 7 4.16 9.48 30.18
N SER A 8 4.27 10.77 29.89
CA SER A 8 3.97 11.32 28.56
C SER A 8 5.10 11.08 27.54
N LYS A 9 6.37 11.05 27.97
CA LYS A 9 7.52 11.00 27.05
C LYS A 9 7.84 9.62 26.47
N ALA A 10 7.51 8.53 27.15
CA ALA A 10 7.75 7.17 26.64
C ALA A 10 6.77 6.82 25.49
N ASN A 11 5.56 7.36 25.56
CA ASN A 11 4.50 7.05 24.59
C ASN A 11 4.64 7.84 23.28
N GLU A 12 5.22 9.04 23.30
CA GLU A 12 5.36 9.90 22.12
C GLU A 12 6.31 9.31 21.08
N GLY A 13 7.51 8.86 21.50
CA GLY A 13 8.47 8.20 20.60
C GLY A 13 7.96 6.88 20.00
N ASP A 14 7.11 6.15 20.72
CA ASP A 14 6.49 4.92 20.22
C ASP A 14 5.37 5.19 19.20
N LEU A 15 4.67 6.32 19.31
CA LEU A 15 3.66 6.75 18.34
C LEU A 15 4.32 7.25 17.05
N ASP A 16 5.36 8.06 17.17
CA ASP A 16 6.13 8.56 16.02
C ASP A 16 6.76 7.41 15.23
N LYS A 17 7.33 6.43 15.94
CA LYS A 17 7.90 5.24 15.32
C LYS A 17 6.84 4.43 14.57
N LYS A 18 5.63 4.27 15.13
CA LYS A 18 4.55 3.52 14.47
C LYS A 18 4.13 4.14 13.15
N ILE A 19 4.02 5.46 13.10
CA ILE A 19 3.64 6.19 11.88
C ILE A 19 4.78 6.15 10.88
N TYR A 20 6.01 6.40 11.33
CA TYR A 20 7.20 6.27 10.51
C TYR A 20 7.33 4.89 9.85
N ASP A 21 7.10 3.81 10.60
CA ASP A 21 7.17 2.44 10.08
C ASP A 21 6.07 2.17 9.05
N LEU A 22 4.86 2.68 9.27
CA LEU A 22 3.73 2.54 8.34
C LEU A 22 4.01 3.28 7.03
N GLU A 23 4.39 4.56 7.10
CA GLU A 23 4.75 5.37 5.94
C GLU A 23 5.92 4.78 5.17
N THR A 24 6.97 4.34 5.88
CA THR A 24 8.15 3.74 5.25
C THR A 24 7.78 2.44 4.54
N SER A 25 6.92 1.62 5.15
CA SER A 25 6.41 0.39 4.51
C SER A 25 5.60 0.72 3.26
N PHE A 26 4.75 1.74 3.33
CA PHE A 26 3.96 2.19 2.19
C PHE A 26 4.84 2.72 1.05
N LYS A 27 5.74 3.68 1.34
CA LYS A 27 6.65 4.27 0.36
C LYS A 27 7.50 3.21 -0.34
N LYS A 28 8.04 2.23 0.41
CA LYS A 28 8.79 1.10 -0.16
C LYS A 28 7.93 0.24 -1.08
N ASN A 29 6.72 -0.13 -0.63
CA ASN A 29 5.84 -0.97 -1.43
C ASN A 29 5.32 -0.24 -2.69
N TYR A 30 5.05 1.06 -2.55
CA TYR A 30 4.68 1.93 -3.66
C TYR A 30 5.81 2.09 -4.67
N GLN A 31 7.05 2.25 -4.22
CA GLN A 31 8.20 2.31 -5.12
C GLN A 31 8.35 0.99 -5.91
N LEU A 32 8.22 -0.17 -5.24
CA LEU A 32 8.23 -1.46 -5.93
C LEU A 32 7.11 -1.53 -6.99
N TRP A 33 5.90 -1.12 -6.63
CA TRP A 33 4.78 -1.04 -7.56
C TRP A 33 5.12 -0.17 -8.78
N VAL A 34 5.64 1.05 -8.57
CA VAL A 34 6.06 1.99 -9.64
C VAL A 34 7.20 1.42 -10.49
N ASP A 35 8.20 0.79 -9.90
CA ASP A 35 9.31 0.19 -10.63
C ASP A 35 8.80 -0.93 -11.55
N MET A 36 7.83 -1.71 -11.08
CA MET A 36 7.15 -2.74 -11.88
C MET A 36 6.33 -2.18 -13.04
N LYS A 37 5.85 -0.92 -12.95
CA LYS A 37 5.19 -0.21 -14.07
C LYS A 37 6.16 0.09 -15.20
N ASN A 38 7.41 0.40 -14.85
CA ASN A 38 8.45 0.83 -15.78
C ASN A 38 9.20 -0.34 -16.43
N MET A 39 8.97 -1.58 -15.98
CA MET A 39 9.61 -2.76 -16.52
C MET A 39 8.82 -3.34 -17.69
N GLY A 40 9.35 -3.17 -18.91
CA GLY A 40 8.85 -3.77 -20.16
C GLY A 40 8.94 -5.31 -20.26
N GLU A 41 9.16 -6.01 -19.15
CA GLU A 41 9.30 -7.47 -19.10
C GLU A 41 8.22 -8.14 -18.24
N ILE A 42 6.97 -7.97 -18.65
CA ILE A 42 5.83 -8.83 -18.24
C ILE A 42 6.13 -10.33 -18.45
N LYS A 43 7.19 -10.65 -19.24
CA LYS A 43 7.69 -12.01 -19.52
C LYS A 43 8.63 -12.57 -18.43
N ASN A 44 9.07 -11.79 -17.46
CA ASN A 44 9.88 -12.30 -16.35
C ASN A 44 8.99 -13.13 -15.40
N LYS A 45 9.40 -14.37 -15.11
CA LYS A 45 8.66 -15.31 -14.25
C LYS A 45 8.50 -14.83 -12.81
N GLU A 46 9.37 -13.94 -12.33
CA GLU A 46 9.25 -13.36 -10.99
C GLU A 46 8.23 -12.20 -10.94
N TYR A 47 7.87 -11.59 -12.09
CA TYR A 47 6.99 -10.44 -12.14
C TYR A 47 5.60 -10.70 -11.50
N PRO A 48 4.90 -11.82 -11.79
CA PRO A 48 3.64 -12.10 -11.11
C PRO A 48 3.79 -12.36 -9.61
N LYS A 49 4.92 -12.92 -9.18
CA LYS A 49 5.19 -13.18 -7.76
C LYS A 49 5.40 -11.88 -7.00
N ASP A 50 6.15 -10.96 -7.59
CA ASP A 50 6.37 -9.62 -7.03
C ASP A 50 5.06 -8.81 -6.98
N LEU A 51 4.21 -8.89 -8.01
CA LEU A 51 2.90 -8.23 -8.02
C LEU A 51 2.01 -8.72 -6.88
N ARG A 52 2.00 -10.03 -6.61
CA ARG A 52 1.24 -10.59 -5.48
C ARG A 52 1.78 -10.13 -4.15
N LYS A 53 3.10 -10.02 -4.03
CA LYS A 53 3.74 -9.52 -2.81
C LYS A 53 3.33 -8.07 -2.58
N VAL A 54 3.46 -7.22 -3.60
CA VAL A 54 3.05 -5.81 -3.57
C VAL A 54 1.58 -5.66 -3.19
N ALA A 55 0.69 -6.44 -3.83
CA ALA A 55 -0.73 -6.46 -3.50
C ALA A 55 -0.96 -6.85 -2.03
N THR A 56 -0.30 -7.89 -1.54
CA THR A 56 -0.45 -8.37 -0.16
C THR A 56 0.00 -7.32 0.84
N ASP A 57 1.15 -6.67 0.57
CA ASP A 57 1.69 -5.63 1.42
C ASP A 57 0.79 -4.39 1.46
N PHE A 58 0.22 -3.95 0.32
CA PHE A 58 -0.77 -2.87 0.32
C PHE A 58 -2.00 -3.19 1.17
N LYS A 59 -2.52 -4.43 1.07
CA LYS A 59 -3.64 -4.86 1.91
C LYS A 59 -3.27 -4.79 3.40
N ILE A 60 -2.10 -5.32 3.78
CA ILE A 60 -1.64 -5.31 5.17
C ILE A 60 -1.48 -3.89 5.68
N ILE A 61 -0.87 -3.00 4.91
CA ILE A 61 -0.65 -1.59 5.27
C ILE A 61 -1.98 -0.88 5.47
N GLY A 62 -2.92 -1.01 4.53
CA GLY A 62 -4.22 -0.38 4.70
C GLY A 62 -5.05 -1.00 5.83
N ASP A 63 -5.01 -2.32 6.02
CA ASP A 63 -5.68 -2.97 7.16
C ASP A 63 -5.11 -2.44 8.51
N LYS A 64 -3.79 -2.19 8.58
CA LYS A 64 -3.16 -1.51 9.75
C LYS A 64 -3.62 -0.07 9.89
N ALA A 65 -3.65 0.69 8.79
CA ALA A 65 -4.06 2.09 8.80
C ALA A 65 -5.49 2.29 9.33
N LYS A 66 -6.38 1.31 9.16
CA LYS A 66 -7.77 1.33 9.67
C LYS A 66 -7.90 1.11 11.16
N LEU A 67 -6.86 0.60 11.84
CA LEU A 67 -6.91 0.42 13.28
C LEU A 67 -7.04 1.78 13.97
N SER A 68 -7.85 1.85 15.02
CA SER A 68 -8.12 3.10 15.74
C SER A 68 -6.85 3.77 16.31
N SER A 69 -5.82 2.98 16.63
CA SER A 69 -4.51 3.47 17.06
C SER A 69 -3.73 4.19 15.97
N TYR A 70 -3.98 3.90 14.68
CA TYR A 70 -3.37 4.59 13.55
C TYR A 70 -4.27 5.72 13.05
N GLN A 71 -5.59 5.50 12.97
CA GLN A 71 -6.56 6.49 12.48
C GLN A 71 -6.51 7.84 13.22
N LYS A 72 -6.16 7.86 14.50
CA LYS A 72 -6.05 9.10 15.29
C LYS A 72 -4.79 9.92 14.97
N LEU A 73 -3.81 9.30 14.32
CA LEU A 73 -2.49 9.86 14.07
C LEU A 73 -2.29 10.20 12.59
N LEU A 74 -3.07 9.60 11.70
CA LEU A 74 -2.99 9.83 10.25
C LEU A 74 -3.79 11.06 9.83
N SER A 75 -3.29 11.76 8.82
CA SER A 75 -4.05 12.78 8.11
C SER A 75 -5.21 12.15 7.32
N GLU A 76 -6.24 12.93 6.96
CA GLU A 76 -7.31 12.42 6.09
C GLU A 76 -6.79 12.00 4.71
N GLU A 77 -5.78 12.71 4.20
CA GLU A 77 -5.09 12.38 2.94
C GLU A 77 -4.41 11.00 3.03
N ASP A 78 -3.62 10.74 4.08
CA ASP A 78 -2.97 9.44 4.28
C ASP A 78 -3.98 8.30 4.42
N LYS A 79 -5.09 8.54 5.15
CA LYS A 79 -6.16 7.55 5.30
C LYS A 79 -6.77 7.19 3.96
N MET A 80 -7.04 8.19 3.12
CA MET A 80 -7.58 8.01 1.79
C MET A 80 -6.60 7.22 0.91
N ILE A 81 -5.33 7.63 0.88
CA ILE A 81 -4.28 6.93 0.13
C ILE A 81 -4.20 5.46 0.56
N TYR A 82 -4.07 5.18 1.86
CA TYR A 82 -3.93 3.80 2.34
C TYR A 82 -5.18 2.94 2.08
N GLU A 83 -6.38 3.50 2.18
CA GLU A 83 -7.61 2.78 1.81
C GLU A 83 -7.68 2.52 0.30
N THR A 84 -7.29 3.47 -0.55
CA THR A 84 -7.29 3.23 -2.01
C THR A 84 -6.36 2.09 -2.39
N TYR A 85 -5.10 2.10 -1.96
CA TYR A 85 -4.18 1.00 -2.30
C TYR A 85 -4.58 -0.34 -1.68
N ARG A 86 -5.26 -0.32 -0.52
CA ARG A 86 -5.89 -1.52 0.04
C ARG A 86 -7.01 -2.05 -0.85
N GLN A 87 -7.84 -1.17 -1.41
CA GLN A 87 -8.91 -1.52 -2.33
C GLN A 87 -8.38 -1.97 -3.70
N LEU A 88 -7.23 -1.46 -4.14
CA LEU A 88 -6.54 -1.89 -5.36
C LEU A 88 -5.83 -3.24 -5.21
N SER A 89 -5.52 -3.68 -3.98
CA SER A 89 -4.81 -4.95 -3.74
C SER A 89 -5.41 -6.17 -4.45
N PRO A 90 -6.74 -6.43 -4.41
CA PRO A 90 -7.34 -7.54 -5.14
C PRO A 90 -7.14 -7.44 -6.67
N GLU A 91 -7.17 -6.22 -7.22
CA GLU A 91 -7.01 -5.97 -8.66
C GLU A 91 -5.57 -6.21 -9.10
N ILE A 92 -4.58 -5.73 -8.34
CA ILE A 92 -3.15 -6.00 -8.57
C ILE A 92 -2.87 -7.51 -8.46
N LYS A 93 -3.52 -8.21 -7.53
CA LYS A 93 -3.39 -9.67 -7.38
C LYS A 93 -4.02 -10.42 -8.56
N GLU A 94 -5.11 -9.92 -9.13
CA GLU A 94 -5.73 -10.52 -10.31
C GLU A 94 -4.90 -10.26 -11.56
N LEU A 95 -4.34 -9.05 -11.72
CA LEU A 95 -3.38 -8.73 -12.77
C LEU A 95 -2.23 -9.75 -12.80
N ALA A 96 -1.66 -10.08 -11.64
CA ALA A 96 -0.62 -11.11 -11.53
C ALA A 96 -1.07 -12.48 -12.07
N ARG A 97 -2.29 -12.92 -11.74
CA ARG A 97 -2.85 -14.20 -12.22
C ARG A 97 -3.08 -14.18 -13.73
N THR A 98 -3.55 -13.06 -14.27
CA THR A 98 -3.77 -12.90 -15.71
C THR A 98 -2.46 -12.99 -16.49
N ILE A 99 -1.39 -12.37 -15.97
CA ILE A 99 -0.05 -12.44 -16.55
C ILE A 99 0.50 -13.87 -16.53
N GLU A 100 0.33 -14.61 -15.43
CA GLU A 100 0.76 -16.03 -15.39
C GLU A 100 0.05 -16.91 -16.40
N LYS A 101 -1.23 -16.63 -16.66
CA LYS A 101 -2.00 -17.28 -17.72
C LYS A 101 -1.60 -16.81 -19.12
N SER A 102 -0.61 -15.92 -19.24
CA SER A 102 -0.14 -15.31 -20.48
C SER A 102 -1.24 -14.55 -21.25
N ASN A 103 -2.30 -14.09 -20.56
CA ASN A 103 -3.34 -13.29 -21.18
C ASN A 103 -2.98 -11.80 -21.16
N PHE A 104 -1.99 -11.41 -21.97
CA PHE A 104 -1.38 -10.08 -21.89
C PHE A 104 -2.30 -8.93 -22.31
N GLU A 105 -3.27 -9.17 -23.19
CA GLU A 105 -4.25 -8.15 -23.59
C GLU A 105 -5.17 -7.81 -22.41
N GLN A 106 -5.73 -8.83 -21.75
CA GLN A 106 -6.52 -8.62 -20.54
C GLN A 106 -5.70 -8.00 -19.41
N ALA A 107 -4.44 -8.42 -19.24
CA ALA A 107 -3.54 -7.86 -18.25
C ALA A 107 -3.30 -6.37 -18.49
N LYS A 108 -3.16 -5.95 -19.75
CA LYS A 108 -3.02 -4.54 -20.12
C LYS A 108 -4.26 -3.73 -19.71
N THR A 109 -5.46 -4.20 -20.02
CA THR A 109 -6.71 -3.52 -19.63
C THR A 109 -6.84 -3.44 -18.10
N GLN A 110 -6.56 -4.52 -17.38
CA GLN A 110 -6.58 -4.52 -15.91
C GLN A 110 -5.60 -3.50 -15.32
N TYR A 111 -4.42 -3.40 -15.91
CA TYR A 111 -3.42 -2.43 -15.51
C TYR A 111 -3.87 -0.98 -15.75
N GLU A 112 -4.46 -0.68 -16.91
CA GLU A 112 -5.02 0.64 -17.22
C GLU A 112 -6.12 1.03 -16.22
N THR A 113 -7.03 0.12 -15.88
CA THR A 113 -8.07 0.35 -14.86
C THR A 113 -7.48 0.66 -13.47
N ILE A 114 -6.36 0.03 -13.11
CA ILE A 114 -5.68 0.33 -11.84
C ILE A 114 -5.09 1.75 -11.87
N LEU A 115 -4.50 2.16 -13.00
CA LEU A 115 -3.94 3.51 -13.15
C LEU A 115 -5.01 4.60 -13.03
N GLU A 116 -6.16 4.43 -13.68
CA GLU A 116 -7.29 5.37 -13.60
C GLU A 116 -7.73 5.60 -12.13
N LYS A 117 -7.75 4.52 -11.34
CA LYS A 117 -8.09 4.59 -9.90
C LYS A 117 -7.00 5.25 -9.06
N GLU A 118 -5.73 5.12 -9.45
CA GLU A 118 -4.62 5.81 -8.77
C GLU A 118 -4.62 7.32 -9.07
N GLU A 119 -5.01 7.73 -10.27
CA GLU A 119 -5.10 9.15 -10.64
C GLU A 119 -6.16 9.89 -9.81
N GLY A 120 -7.30 9.26 -9.54
CA GLY A 120 -8.34 9.82 -8.66
C GLY A 120 -7.94 10.04 -7.20
N VAL A 121 -6.72 9.66 -6.80
CA VAL A 121 -6.15 9.91 -5.46
C VAL A 121 -5.12 11.05 -5.48
N LYS A 122 -4.62 11.43 -6.66
CA LYS A 122 -3.59 12.46 -6.82
C LYS A 122 -4.16 13.87 -7.03
N GLU A 123 -5.47 13.98 -7.27
CA GLU A 123 -6.23 15.23 -7.40
C GLU A 123 -6.85 15.67 -6.06
#